data_AF-A0A1Q7UBI9-F1
#
_entry.id   AF-A0A1Q7UBI9-F1
#
_cell.length_a   1.000
_cell.length_b   1.000
_cell.length_c   1.000
_cell.angle_alpha   90.00
_cell.angle_beta   90.00
_cell.angle_gamma   90.00
#
_symmetry.space_group_name_H-M   'P 1'
#
loop_
_entity.id
_entity.type
_entity.pdbx_description
1 polymer ?
#
loop_
_entity_poly.entity_id
_entity_poly.type
_entity_poly.pdbx_seq_one_letter_code
_entity_poly.pdbx_strand_id
1 'polypeptide(L)'
;MLRRRPDEIDWSKLRGPYGTSEDVAYALRDLWSVDSATAPAVPFLADAALGDVVGRDDRIWLVLLLAWIADGTSYLDVHQGLIDGAIDRDELARELEWVRDARAAVRARLADFLRYLDEEDDPSVQVALAQLSAQFPEDGEESRPRLQRVVVAETDDLRRLVLQLALGAVGGHLDVDDALRRLPDEYYGDEDIVELRERFRSESETVVFRDIVDNISGAAITFDD
;
A
#
# COMPACT_ATOMS: atom_id res chain seq x y z
N MET A 1 35.69 -20.76 9.73
CA MET A 1 34.40 -20.24 10.23
C MET A 1 33.33 -20.56 9.20
N LEU A 2 32.38 -21.43 9.54
CA LEU A 2 31.27 -21.82 8.66
C LEU A 2 30.25 -20.66 8.62
N ARG A 3 30.08 -20.03 7.45
CA ARG A 3 28.96 -19.11 7.20
C ARG A 3 27.71 -19.96 7.03
N ARG A 4 26.71 -19.77 7.90
CA ARG A 4 25.36 -20.31 7.70
C ARG A 4 24.74 -19.68 6.46
N ARG A 5 23.93 -20.43 5.73
CA ARG A 5 23.19 -19.89 4.57
C ARG A 5 22.02 -19.03 5.08
N PRO A 6 21.64 -17.95 4.39
CA PRO A 6 20.54 -17.06 4.82
C PRO A 6 19.22 -17.79 5.11
N ASP A 7 18.99 -18.86 4.36
CA ASP A 7 17.86 -19.80 4.40
C ASP A 7 17.85 -20.72 5.64
N GLU A 8 18.94 -20.79 6.41
CA GLU A 8 19.04 -21.56 7.66
C GLU A 8 18.80 -20.70 8.91
N ILE A 9 18.50 -19.41 8.73
CA ILE A 9 18.23 -18.46 9.80
C ILE A 9 16.73 -18.40 10.01
N ASP A 10 16.28 -18.70 11.23
CA ASP A 10 14.89 -18.52 11.63
C ASP A 10 14.64 -17.04 11.93
N TRP A 11 14.32 -16.29 10.87
CA TRP A 11 14.18 -14.83 10.87
C TRP A 11 13.10 -14.32 11.84
N SER A 12 12.06 -15.13 12.10
CA SER A 12 11.01 -14.84 13.08
C SER A 12 11.53 -14.65 14.53
N LYS A 13 12.71 -15.20 14.82
CA LYS A 13 13.34 -15.16 16.16
C LYS A 13 14.37 -14.06 16.34
N LEU A 14 14.75 -13.37 15.26
CA LEU A 14 15.69 -12.26 15.34
C LEU A 14 14.91 -10.98 15.69
N ARG A 15 15.09 -10.52 16.94
CA ARG A 15 14.52 -9.26 17.44
C ARG A 15 15.58 -8.15 17.42
N GLY A 16 15.29 -7.07 16.72
CA GLY A 16 16.06 -5.82 16.71
C GLY A 16 15.32 -4.68 17.39
N PRO A 17 15.86 -3.44 17.36
CA PRO A 17 15.20 -2.26 17.91
C PRO A 17 13.84 -1.94 17.25
N TYR A 18 13.54 -2.56 16.12
CA TYR A 18 12.32 -2.37 15.33
C TYR A 18 11.38 -3.58 15.33
N GLY A 19 11.56 -4.55 16.23
CA GLY A 19 10.73 -5.77 16.27
C GLY A 19 11.42 -7.00 15.68
N THR A 20 10.62 -7.97 15.21
CA THR A 20 11.05 -9.17 14.49
C THR A 20 11.62 -8.84 13.11
N SER A 21 12.20 -9.82 12.40
CA SER A 21 12.71 -9.58 11.05
C SER A 21 11.62 -9.36 9.99
N GLU A 22 10.38 -9.74 10.28
CA GLU A 22 9.21 -9.41 9.43
C GLU A 22 8.82 -7.93 9.60
N ASP A 23 8.98 -7.39 10.81
CA ASP A 23 8.79 -5.97 11.10
C ASP A 23 9.83 -5.08 10.40
N VAL A 24 10.89 -5.65 9.81
CA VAL A 24 11.89 -4.89 9.06
C VAL A 24 11.33 -4.29 7.78
N ALA A 25 10.37 -4.93 7.10
CA ALA A 25 9.71 -4.32 5.94
C ALA A 25 8.88 -3.10 6.35
N TYR A 26 8.16 -3.19 7.47
CA TYR A 26 7.41 -2.08 8.07
C TYR A 26 8.33 -0.98 8.62
N ALA A 27 9.43 -1.36 9.27
CA ALA A 27 10.43 -0.42 9.76
C ALA A 27 11.20 0.25 8.61
N LEU A 28 11.48 -0.47 7.51
CA LEU A 28 12.06 0.10 6.30
C LEU A 28 11.10 1.08 5.63
N ARG A 29 9.78 0.84 5.70
CA ARG A 29 8.75 1.78 5.29
C ARG A 29 8.72 3.02 6.19
N ASP A 30 8.79 2.86 7.51
CA ASP A 30 8.92 3.98 8.47
C ASP A 30 10.27 4.72 8.32
N LEU A 31 11.31 4.04 7.82
CA LEU A 31 12.62 4.60 7.50
C LEU A 31 12.71 5.15 6.06
N TRP A 32 11.71 4.92 5.20
CA TRP A 32 11.72 5.41 3.83
C TRP A 32 11.19 6.85 3.81
N SER A 33 12.10 7.80 4.00
CA SER A 33 11.81 9.20 3.68
C SER A 33 11.90 9.41 2.17
N VAL A 34 10.85 9.98 1.56
CA VAL A 34 10.96 10.51 0.19
C VAL A 34 12.00 11.62 0.18
N ASP A 35 12.97 11.50 -0.73
CA ASP A 35 14.08 12.43 -0.86
C ASP A 35 14.24 12.99 -2.29
N SER A 36 15.26 13.82 -2.49
CA SER A 36 15.56 14.42 -3.80
C SER A 36 15.80 13.41 -4.94
N ALA A 37 16.14 12.16 -4.64
CA ALA A 37 16.38 11.12 -5.64
C ALA A 37 15.13 10.29 -5.97
N THR A 38 14.08 10.39 -5.15
CA THR A 38 12.89 9.56 -5.28
C THR A 38 12.09 9.90 -6.54
N ALA A 39 11.78 11.18 -6.79
CA ALA A 39 11.02 11.58 -7.97
C ALA A 39 11.74 11.22 -9.31
N PRO A 40 13.05 11.44 -9.47
CA PRO A 40 13.80 10.95 -10.64
C PRO A 40 13.81 9.43 -10.83
N ALA A 41 13.67 8.64 -9.76
CA ALA A 41 13.67 7.18 -9.85
C ALA A 41 12.32 6.59 -10.28
N VAL A 42 11.20 7.29 -10.00
CA VAL A 42 9.85 6.80 -10.28
C VAL A 42 9.65 6.32 -11.72
N PRO A 43 10.08 7.04 -12.79
CA PRO A 43 9.90 6.55 -14.16
C PRO A 43 10.55 5.18 -14.41
N PHE A 44 11.73 4.93 -13.84
CA PHE A 44 12.43 3.65 -13.98
C PHE A 44 11.69 2.52 -13.24
N LEU A 45 11.21 2.78 -12.02
CA LEU A 45 10.42 1.83 -11.25
C LEU A 45 9.10 1.50 -11.95
N ALA A 46 8.44 2.51 -12.52
CA ALA A 46 7.19 2.33 -13.26
C ALA A 46 7.41 1.53 -14.55
N ASP A 47 8.45 1.83 -15.32
CA ASP A 47 8.79 1.07 -16.53
C ASP A 47 9.16 -0.39 -16.20
N ALA A 48 9.83 -0.64 -15.07
CA ALA A 48 10.13 -1.98 -14.61
C ALA A 48 8.85 -2.76 -14.23
N ALA A 49 7.93 -2.13 -13.49
CA ALA A 49 6.67 -2.73 -13.07
C ALA A 49 5.74 -3.05 -14.25
N LEU A 50 5.65 -2.13 -15.22
CA LEU A 50 4.79 -2.26 -16.41
C LEU A 50 5.40 -3.16 -17.50
N GLY A 51 6.67 -3.51 -17.40
CA GLY A 51 7.38 -4.33 -18.38
C GLY A 51 7.53 -5.79 -17.98
N ASP A 52 8.21 -6.55 -18.84
CA ASP A 52 8.51 -7.98 -18.65
C ASP A 52 9.91 -8.22 -18.06
N VAL A 53 10.51 -7.20 -17.45
CA VAL A 53 11.90 -7.23 -16.96
C VAL A 53 12.03 -7.80 -15.54
N VAL A 54 10.92 -7.86 -14.80
CA VAL A 54 10.86 -8.43 -13.44
C VAL A 54 9.87 -9.59 -13.39
N GLY A 55 10.05 -10.47 -12.40
CA GLY A 55 9.09 -11.53 -12.12
C GLY A 55 7.79 -10.98 -11.52
N ARG A 56 6.78 -11.86 -11.41
CA ARG A 56 5.48 -11.55 -10.81
C ARG A 56 5.59 -10.88 -9.43
N ASP A 57 6.33 -11.50 -8.52
CA ASP A 57 6.36 -11.02 -7.13
C ASP A 57 7.08 -9.67 -7.02
N ASP A 58 8.19 -9.51 -7.76
CA ASP A 58 8.91 -8.23 -7.87
C ASP A 58 8.01 -7.12 -8.45
N ARG A 59 7.17 -7.46 -9.44
CA ARG A 59 6.19 -6.51 -10.01
C ARG A 59 5.20 -6.04 -8.94
N ILE A 60 4.65 -6.96 -8.15
CA ILE A 60 3.74 -6.62 -7.05
C ILE A 60 4.43 -5.64 -6.09
N TRP A 61 5.65 -5.96 -5.65
CA TRP A 61 6.39 -5.10 -4.74
C TRP A 61 6.74 -3.73 -5.33
N LEU A 62 7.06 -3.65 -6.63
CA LEU A 62 7.30 -2.39 -7.30
C LEU A 62 6.04 -1.51 -7.39
N VAL A 63 4.88 -2.10 -7.67
CA VAL A 63 3.61 -1.37 -7.71
C VAL A 63 3.23 -0.87 -6.31
N LEU A 64 3.37 -1.72 -5.28
CA LEU A 64 3.15 -1.31 -3.89
C LEU A 64 4.11 -0.21 -3.45
N LEU A 65 5.38 -0.31 -3.84
CA LEU A 65 6.35 0.74 -3.58
C LEU A 65 5.91 2.07 -4.20
N LEU A 66 5.47 2.06 -5.46
CA LEU A 66 4.95 3.26 -6.10
C LEU A 66 3.72 3.82 -5.38
N ALA A 67 2.87 2.95 -4.82
CA ALA A 67 1.76 3.37 -3.97
C ALA A 67 2.26 4.05 -2.68
N TRP A 68 3.27 3.50 -2.01
CA TRP A 68 3.85 4.12 -0.81
C TRP A 68 4.54 5.46 -1.10
N ILE A 69 5.25 5.56 -2.23
CA ILE A 69 5.82 6.83 -2.71
C ILE A 69 4.71 7.86 -2.96
N ALA A 70 3.58 7.44 -3.51
CA ALA A 70 2.45 8.31 -3.81
C ALA A 70 1.64 8.73 -2.58
N ASP A 71 1.48 7.87 -1.57
CA ASP A 71 0.86 8.21 -0.29
C ASP A 71 1.62 9.37 0.38
N GLY A 72 2.95 9.34 0.27
CA GLY A 72 3.78 10.51 0.45
C GLY A 72 3.74 11.04 1.88
N THR A 73 4.41 10.35 2.80
CA THR A 73 4.64 10.87 4.15
C THR A 73 6.04 11.49 4.23
N SER A 74 6.13 12.71 4.76
CA SER A 74 7.42 13.28 5.17
C SER A 74 7.78 12.71 6.53
N TYR A 75 9.02 12.24 6.67
CA TYR A 75 9.54 11.74 7.94
C TYR A 75 9.43 12.83 9.02
N LEU A 76 9.83 14.06 8.69
CA LEU A 76 9.69 15.19 9.61
C LEU A 76 8.22 15.49 9.92
N ASP A 77 7.29 15.36 8.97
CA ASP A 77 5.86 15.60 9.19
C ASP A 77 5.19 14.57 10.10
N VAL A 78 5.58 13.30 9.98
CA VAL A 78 5.05 12.21 10.82
C VAL A 78 5.69 12.22 12.21
N HIS A 79 6.98 12.52 12.31
CA HIS A 79 7.74 12.42 13.56
C HIS A 79 7.95 13.76 14.27
N GLN A 80 7.18 14.81 13.93
CA GLN A 80 7.28 16.13 14.57
C GLN A 80 7.25 16.06 16.11
N GLY A 81 6.46 15.13 16.67
CA GLY A 81 6.33 14.95 18.12
C GLY A 81 7.44 14.14 18.80
N LEU A 82 8.35 13.52 18.03
CA LEU A 82 9.46 12.70 18.54
C LEU A 82 10.82 13.41 18.47
N ILE A 83 10.89 14.55 17.77
CA ILE A 83 12.13 15.32 17.60
C ILE A 83 12.24 16.33 18.75
N ASP A 84 13.21 16.13 19.64
CA ASP A 84 13.56 17.09 20.68
C ASP A 84 14.21 18.34 20.05
N GLY A 85 13.41 19.36 19.76
CA GLY A 85 13.89 20.63 19.19
C GLY A 85 12.85 21.35 18.34
N ALA A 86 13.19 22.55 17.87
CA ALA A 86 12.40 23.20 16.84
C ALA A 86 12.73 22.57 15.48
N ILE A 87 11.73 22.03 14.79
CA ILE A 87 11.87 21.56 13.41
C ILE A 87 12.35 22.71 12.55
N ASP A 88 13.41 22.46 11.77
CA ASP A 88 13.83 23.40 10.75
C ASP A 88 12.74 23.47 9.67
N ARG A 89 12.03 24.60 9.62
CA ARG A 89 10.94 24.82 8.68
C ARG A 89 11.41 24.79 7.23
N ASP A 90 12.65 25.16 6.96
CA ASP A 90 13.21 25.13 5.61
C ASP A 90 13.59 23.70 5.20
N GLU A 91 13.91 22.82 6.16
CA GLU A 91 14.10 21.40 5.92
C GLU A 91 12.79 20.66 5.68
N LEU A 92 11.79 20.88 6.54
CA LEU A 92 10.44 20.35 6.34
C LEU A 92 9.85 20.82 5.00
N ALA A 93 10.03 22.09 4.63
CA ALA A 93 9.56 22.61 3.35
C ALA A 93 10.20 21.88 2.14
N ARG A 94 11.50 21.54 2.23
CA ARG A 94 12.22 20.78 1.20
C ARG A 94 11.75 19.34 1.13
N GLU A 95 11.57 18.65 2.25
CA GLU A 95 11.02 17.29 2.25
C GLU A 95 9.63 17.25 1.63
N LEU A 96 8.77 18.20 1.99
CA LEU A 96 7.42 18.29 1.42
C LEU A 96 7.45 18.63 -0.08
N GLU A 97 8.46 19.33 -0.58
CA GLU A 97 8.68 19.52 -2.02
C GLU A 97 9.03 18.19 -2.69
N TRP A 98 9.95 17.41 -2.14
CA TRP A 98 10.30 16.08 -2.66
C TRP A 98 9.11 15.11 -2.65
N VAL A 99 8.31 15.11 -1.58
CA VAL A 99 7.07 14.32 -1.49
C VAL A 99 6.11 14.69 -2.62
N ARG A 100 5.89 16.00 -2.87
CA ARG A 100 5.01 16.45 -3.94
C ARG A 100 5.53 16.05 -5.31
N ASP A 101 6.83 16.21 -5.57
CA ASP A 101 7.44 15.86 -6.84
C ASP A 101 7.38 14.35 -7.10
N ALA A 102 7.61 13.54 -6.07
CA ALA A 102 7.53 12.08 -6.18
C ALA A 102 6.09 11.62 -6.45
N ARG A 103 5.12 12.14 -5.69
CA ARG A 103 3.69 11.88 -5.94
C ARG A 103 3.27 12.30 -7.35
N ALA A 104 3.72 13.46 -7.82
CA ALA A 104 3.44 13.94 -9.17
C ALA A 104 4.06 13.03 -10.25
N ALA A 105 5.29 12.54 -10.03
CA ALA A 105 5.93 11.60 -10.94
C ALA A 105 5.18 10.26 -11.03
N VAL A 106 4.66 9.76 -9.90
CA VAL A 106 3.84 8.52 -9.90
C VAL A 106 2.50 8.77 -10.61
N ARG A 107 1.82 9.87 -10.28
CA ARG A 107 0.56 10.27 -10.91
C ARG A 107 0.67 10.36 -12.44
N ALA A 108 1.80 10.85 -12.94
CA ALA A 108 2.06 10.96 -14.38
C ALA A 108 2.06 9.59 -15.11
N ARG A 109 2.21 8.48 -14.38
CA ARG A 109 2.14 7.11 -14.91
C ARG A 109 0.83 6.39 -14.60
N LEU A 110 -0.10 7.02 -13.87
CA LEU A 110 -1.34 6.38 -13.41
C LEU A 110 -2.17 5.80 -14.57
N ALA A 111 -2.31 6.53 -15.67
CA ALA A 111 -3.04 6.06 -16.86
C ALA A 111 -2.45 4.77 -17.46
N ASP A 112 -1.13 4.57 -17.39
CA ASP A 112 -0.50 3.33 -17.85
C ASP A 112 -0.83 2.16 -16.92
N PHE A 113 -0.80 2.38 -15.61
CA PHE A 113 -1.17 1.37 -14.62
C PHE A 113 -2.66 1.01 -14.68
N LEU A 114 -3.54 1.98 -14.95
CA LEU A 114 -4.97 1.72 -15.13
C LEU A 114 -5.26 0.94 -16.41
N ARG A 115 -4.51 1.19 -17.49
CA ARG A 115 -4.55 0.36 -18.70
C ARG A 115 -4.04 -1.05 -18.41
N TYR A 116 -2.96 -1.18 -17.65
CA TYR A 116 -2.41 -2.48 -17.27
C TYR A 116 -3.38 -3.27 -16.37
N LEU A 117 -4.08 -2.62 -15.44
CA LEU A 117 -5.14 -3.23 -14.64
C LEU A 117 -6.26 -3.84 -15.49
N ASP A 118 -6.57 -3.26 -16.65
CA ASP A 118 -7.60 -3.78 -17.55
C ASP A 118 -7.16 -5.04 -18.32
N GLU A 119 -5.85 -5.26 -18.43
CA GLU A 119 -5.22 -6.34 -19.21
C GLU A 119 -4.69 -7.47 -18.31
N GLU A 120 -4.49 -7.21 -17.02
CA GLU A 120 -3.94 -8.15 -16.05
C GLU A 120 -5.00 -9.15 -15.56
N ASP A 121 -4.62 -10.43 -15.50
CA ASP A 121 -5.48 -11.53 -15.03
C ASP A 121 -5.08 -12.03 -13.64
N ASP A 122 -3.87 -11.71 -13.16
CA ASP A 122 -3.38 -12.11 -11.84
C ASP A 122 -4.04 -11.28 -10.72
N PRO A 123 -4.85 -11.91 -9.83
CA PRO A 123 -5.59 -11.17 -8.80
C PRO A 123 -4.70 -10.39 -7.83
N SER A 124 -3.50 -10.88 -7.50
CA SER A 124 -2.60 -10.22 -6.57
C SER A 124 -1.96 -8.98 -7.20
N VAL A 125 -1.64 -9.04 -8.50
CA VAL A 125 -1.20 -7.85 -9.25
C VAL A 125 -2.33 -6.83 -9.37
N GLN A 126 -3.56 -7.27 -9.63
CA GLN A 126 -4.73 -6.39 -9.67
C GLN A 126 -4.97 -5.68 -8.32
N VAL A 127 -4.78 -6.37 -7.19
CA VAL A 127 -4.84 -5.76 -5.85
C VAL A 127 -3.79 -4.67 -5.70
N ALA A 128 -2.53 -4.92 -6.08
CA ALA A 128 -1.47 -3.91 -5.98
C ALA A 128 -1.78 -2.66 -6.83
N LEU A 129 -2.27 -2.87 -8.06
CA LEU A 129 -2.68 -1.77 -8.96
C LEU A 129 -3.86 -0.97 -8.40
N ALA A 130 -4.81 -1.64 -7.75
CA ALA A 130 -5.92 -0.99 -7.08
C ALA A 130 -5.44 -0.09 -5.92
N GLN A 131 -4.46 -0.55 -5.15
CA GLN A 131 -3.87 0.23 -4.06
C GLN A 131 -3.12 1.45 -4.54
N LEU A 132 -2.37 1.32 -5.64
CA LEU A 132 -1.74 2.47 -6.29
C LEU A 132 -2.80 3.49 -6.73
N SER A 133 -3.90 3.02 -7.33
CA SER A 133 -4.99 3.87 -7.79
C SER A 133 -5.68 4.61 -6.63
N ALA A 134 -5.82 3.96 -5.47
CA ALA A 134 -6.40 4.54 -4.27
C ALA A 134 -5.61 5.73 -3.71
N GLN A 135 -4.32 5.85 -4.06
CA GLN A 135 -3.51 7.00 -3.66
C GLN A 135 -3.91 8.28 -4.38
N PHE A 136 -4.68 8.20 -5.47
CA PHE A 136 -5.09 9.35 -6.30
C PHE A 136 -6.63 9.50 -6.32
N PRO A 137 -7.27 9.81 -5.18
CA PRO A 137 -8.71 10.01 -5.12
C PRO A 137 -9.18 11.12 -6.08
N GLU A 138 -8.33 12.10 -6.36
CA GLU A 138 -8.61 13.18 -7.31
C GLU A 138 -8.73 12.72 -8.77
N ASP A 139 -8.25 11.52 -9.11
CA ASP A 139 -8.38 10.89 -10.43
C ASP A 139 -9.47 9.80 -10.45
N GLY A 140 -10.37 9.81 -9.46
CA GLY A 140 -11.35 8.75 -9.25
C GLY A 140 -12.36 8.55 -10.39
N GLU A 141 -12.60 9.56 -11.23
CA GLU A 141 -13.45 9.38 -12.43
C GLU A 141 -12.88 8.33 -13.40
N GLU A 142 -11.55 8.22 -13.49
CA GLU A 142 -10.88 7.27 -14.37
C GLU A 142 -10.69 5.89 -13.71
N SER A 143 -10.34 5.88 -12.43
CA SER A 143 -10.05 4.66 -11.67
C SER A 143 -11.31 3.85 -11.34
N ARG A 144 -12.38 4.52 -10.92
CA ARG A 144 -13.60 3.88 -10.38
C ARG A 144 -14.22 2.82 -11.28
N PRO A 145 -14.52 3.06 -12.57
CA PRO A 145 -15.14 2.03 -13.41
C PRO A 145 -14.25 0.80 -13.63
N ARG A 146 -12.93 0.93 -13.53
CA ARG A 146 -11.98 -0.18 -13.65
C ARG A 146 -11.94 -1.01 -12.37
N LEU A 147 -11.75 -0.34 -11.24
CA LEU A 147 -11.79 -1.00 -9.93
C LEU A 147 -13.12 -1.71 -9.68
N GLN A 148 -14.25 -1.12 -10.10
CA GLN A 148 -15.55 -1.76 -9.98
C GLN A 148 -15.65 -3.06 -10.78
N ARG A 149 -15.02 -3.16 -11.95
CA ARG A 149 -14.97 -4.42 -12.71
C ARG A 149 -14.18 -5.49 -11.97
N VAL A 150 -13.01 -5.15 -11.44
CA VAL A 150 -12.16 -6.09 -10.71
C VAL A 150 -12.84 -6.56 -9.42
N VAL A 151 -13.46 -5.66 -8.66
CA VAL A 151 -14.26 -6.01 -7.46
C VAL A 151 -15.36 -7.03 -7.78
N VAL A 152 -16.08 -6.84 -8.89
CA VAL A 152 -17.19 -7.73 -9.28
C VAL A 152 -16.69 -9.10 -9.74
N ALA A 153 -15.51 -9.15 -10.36
CA ALA A 153 -14.90 -10.40 -10.84
C ALA A 153 -14.21 -11.19 -9.73
N GLU A 154 -13.70 -10.53 -8.68
CA GLU A 154 -13.00 -11.20 -7.59
C GLU A 154 -13.93 -12.16 -6.83
N THR A 155 -13.42 -13.36 -6.54
CA THR A 155 -14.13 -14.44 -5.86
C THR A 155 -13.70 -14.61 -4.42
N ASP A 156 -12.42 -14.33 -4.13
CA ASP A 156 -11.85 -14.37 -2.79
C ASP A 156 -12.34 -13.18 -1.95
N ASP A 157 -12.84 -13.47 -0.76
CA ASP A 157 -13.51 -12.47 0.07
C ASP A 157 -12.52 -11.44 0.64
N LEU A 158 -11.28 -11.84 0.93
CA LEU A 158 -10.25 -10.95 1.45
C LEU A 158 -9.77 -9.98 0.37
N ARG A 159 -9.41 -10.49 -0.83
CA ARG A 159 -9.03 -9.64 -1.96
C ARG A 159 -10.18 -8.74 -2.38
N ARG A 160 -11.43 -9.24 -2.38
CA ARG A 160 -12.60 -8.42 -2.69
C ARG A 160 -12.75 -7.26 -1.72
N LEU A 161 -12.56 -7.49 -0.42
CA LEU A 161 -12.56 -6.41 0.57
C LEU A 161 -11.48 -5.36 0.26
N VAL A 162 -10.24 -5.77 0.01
CA VAL A 162 -9.14 -4.83 -0.32
C VAL A 162 -9.46 -4.01 -1.57
N LEU A 163 -10.01 -4.65 -2.61
CA LEU A 163 -10.42 -3.99 -3.84
C LEU A 163 -11.60 -3.02 -3.61
N GLN A 164 -12.56 -3.39 -2.77
CA GLN A 164 -13.69 -2.53 -2.39
C GLN A 164 -13.23 -1.31 -1.60
N LEU A 165 -12.26 -1.49 -0.71
CA LEU A 165 -11.62 -0.41 0.03
C LEU A 165 -10.95 0.57 -0.94
N ALA A 166 -10.18 0.06 -1.91
CA ALA A 166 -9.55 0.90 -2.92
C ALA A 166 -10.58 1.64 -3.79
N LEU A 167 -11.68 0.96 -4.14
CA LEU A 167 -12.81 1.56 -4.84
C LEU A 167 -13.46 2.69 -4.01
N GLY A 168 -13.64 2.49 -2.71
CA GLY A 168 -14.15 3.50 -1.78
C GLY A 168 -13.24 4.74 -1.72
N ALA A 169 -11.93 4.53 -1.63
CA ALA A 169 -10.94 5.63 -1.60
C ALA A 169 -11.04 6.55 -2.83
N VAL A 170 -11.38 6.01 -4.01
CA VAL A 170 -11.59 6.81 -5.24
C VAL A 170 -13.05 7.27 -5.44
N GLY A 171 -13.85 7.26 -4.37
CA GLY A 171 -15.24 7.73 -4.33
C GLY A 171 -16.27 6.77 -4.93
N GLY A 172 -15.93 5.48 -5.05
CA GLY A 172 -16.88 4.42 -5.36
C GLY A 172 -17.69 3.99 -4.13
N HIS A 173 -18.70 3.14 -4.34
CA HIS A 173 -19.52 2.63 -3.24
C HIS A 173 -18.81 1.46 -2.55
N LEU A 174 -18.59 1.59 -1.25
CA LEU A 174 -18.10 0.53 -0.37
C LEU A 174 -19.26 -0.01 0.46
N ASP A 175 -19.57 -1.30 0.30
CA ASP A 175 -20.52 -2.01 1.19
C ASP A 175 -19.75 -2.69 2.31
N VAL A 176 -19.34 -1.90 3.31
CA VAL A 176 -18.54 -2.35 4.46
C VAL A 176 -19.22 -3.51 5.19
N ASP A 177 -20.54 -3.45 5.36
CA ASP A 177 -21.29 -4.45 6.13
C ASP A 177 -21.33 -5.79 5.41
N ASP A 178 -21.46 -5.80 4.09
CA ASP A 178 -21.38 -7.02 3.27
C ASP A 178 -19.96 -7.58 3.22
N ALA A 179 -18.96 -6.71 3.06
CA ALA A 179 -17.55 -7.11 3.01
C ALA A 179 -17.10 -7.77 4.33
N LEU A 180 -17.37 -7.12 5.46
CA LEU A 180 -17.03 -7.64 6.79
C LEU A 180 -17.82 -8.91 7.15
N ARG A 181 -18.99 -9.16 6.55
CA ARG A 181 -19.77 -10.39 6.78
C ARG A 181 -19.14 -11.61 6.08
N ARG A 182 -18.39 -11.39 5.00
CA ARG A 182 -17.77 -12.47 4.21
C ARG A 182 -16.37 -12.84 4.67
N LEU A 183 -15.73 -12.01 5.49
CA LEU A 183 -14.41 -12.34 6.02
C LEU A 183 -14.49 -13.58 6.93
N PRO A 184 -13.59 -14.56 6.75
CA PRO A 184 -13.52 -15.71 7.63
C PRO A 184 -13.15 -15.27 9.06
N ASP A 185 -13.75 -15.92 10.07
CA ASP A 185 -13.51 -15.67 11.50
C ASP A 185 -12.03 -15.85 11.90
N GLU A 186 -11.20 -16.47 11.06
CA GLU A 186 -9.77 -16.69 11.33
C GLU A 186 -8.89 -15.47 11.08
N TYR A 187 -9.38 -14.47 10.33
CA TYR A 187 -8.62 -13.24 10.04
C TYR A 187 -8.70 -12.19 11.15
N TYR A 188 -9.58 -12.40 12.14
CA TYR A 188 -9.83 -11.46 13.22
C TYR A 188 -10.25 -12.21 14.48
N GLY A 189 -9.71 -11.86 15.64
CA GLY A 189 -10.43 -12.20 16.87
C GLY A 189 -11.82 -11.54 16.83
N ASP A 190 -12.84 -12.14 17.44
CA ASP A 190 -14.20 -11.55 17.52
C ASP A 190 -14.20 -10.07 17.99
N GLU A 191 -13.18 -9.65 18.76
CA GLU A 191 -12.98 -8.27 19.21
C GLU A 191 -12.54 -7.31 18.08
N ASP A 192 -11.72 -7.76 17.12
CA ASP A 192 -11.14 -6.90 16.07
C ASP A 192 -12.17 -6.50 15.00
N ILE A 193 -13.12 -7.38 14.63
CA ILE A 193 -14.18 -7.06 13.66
C ILE A 193 -15.12 -5.98 14.21
N VAL A 194 -15.42 -6.03 15.50
CA VAL A 194 -16.28 -5.04 16.16
C VAL A 194 -15.56 -3.69 16.20
N GLU A 195 -14.28 -3.66 16.58
CA GLU A 195 -13.47 -2.44 16.58
C GLU A 195 -13.32 -1.86 15.17
N LEU A 196 -13.09 -2.69 14.16
CA LEU A 196 -13.04 -2.27 12.76
C LEU A 196 -14.37 -1.69 12.28
N ARG A 197 -15.51 -2.31 12.62
CA ARG A 197 -16.85 -1.77 12.32
C ARG A 197 -17.09 -0.43 12.99
N GLU A 198 -16.65 -0.28 14.24
CA GLU A 198 -16.79 0.98 14.96
C GLU A 198 -15.89 2.06 14.36
N ARG A 199 -14.64 1.73 14.01
CA ARG A 199 -13.72 2.65 13.32
C ARG A 199 -14.25 3.12 11.97
N PHE A 200 -14.77 2.22 11.12
CA PHE A 200 -15.44 2.61 9.86
C PHE A 200 -16.64 3.53 10.07
N ARG A 201 -17.31 3.47 11.23
CA ARG A 201 -18.45 4.33 11.57
C ARG A 201 -18.05 5.65 12.22
N SER A 202 -16.89 5.72 12.88
CA SER A 202 -16.46 6.87 13.69
C SER A 202 -15.38 7.74 13.03
N GLU A 203 -14.59 7.18 12.12
CA GLU A 203 -13.48 7.86 11.43
C GLU A 203 -13.83 8.09 9.94
N SER A 204 -13.21 9.08 9.30
CA SER A 204 -13.37 9.24 7.85
C SER A 204 -12.84 7.99 7.13
N GLU A 205 -13.56 7.50 6.11
CA GLU A 205 -13.24 6.29 5.33
C GLU A 205 -11.76 6.17 4.94
N THR A 206 -11.09 7.31 4.71
CA THR A 206 -9.66 7.42 4.33
C THR A 206 -8.65 7.01 5.42
N VAL A 207 -8.96 7.19 6.71
CA VAL A 207 -8.04 6.87 7.83
C VAL A 207 -8.09 5.37 8.14
N VAL A 208 -9.31 4.82 8.14
CA VAL A 208 -9.57 3.39 8.32
C VAL A 208 -9.02 2.57 7.16
N PHE A 209 -9.07 3.13 5.93
CA PHE A 209 -8.44 2.56 4.74
C PHE A 209 -6.94 2.28 4.94
N ARG A 210 -6.18 3.21 5.51
CA ARG A 210 -4.71 3.09 5.65
C ARG A 210 -4.32 1.92 6.57
N ASP A 211 -4.83 1.91 7.80
CA ASP A 211 -4.47 0.90 8.81
C ASP A 211 -4.93 -0.51 8.45
N ILE A 212 -6.07 -0.63 7.75
CA ILE A 212 -6.64 -1.91 7.34
C ILE A 212 -5.91 -2.47 6.14
N VAL A 213 -5.66 -1.64 5.12
CA VAL A 213 -4.88 -2.04 3.96
C VAL A 213 -3.49 -2.48 4.43
N ASP A 214 -2.87 -1.79 5.38
CA ASP A 214 -1.53 -2.16 5.86
C ASP A 214 -1.47 -3.56 6.50
N ASN A 215 -2.49 -3.97 7.26
CA ASN A 215 -2.55 -5.30 7.87
C ASN A 215 -3.08 -6.39 6.93
N ILE A 216 -4.07 -6.08 6.08
CA ILE A 216 -4.71 -7.06 5.20
C ILE A 216 -3.90 -7.31 3.92
N SER A 217 -3.23 -6.30 3.38
CA SER A 217 -2.63 -6.39 2.05
C SER A 217 -1.44 -7.34 2.00
N GLY A 218 -0.66 -7.41 3.09
CA GLY A 218 0.39 -8.41 3.24
C GLY A 218 -0.19 -9.82 3.10
N ALA A 219 -1.30 -10.09 3.79
CA ALA A 219 -1.99 -11.38 3.71
C ALA A 219 -2.55 -11.62 2.29
N ALA A 220 -3.31 -10.67 1.74
CA ALA A 220 -3.97 -10.78 0.43
C ALA A 220 -3.01 -11.04 -0.76
N ILE A 221 -1.73 -10.65 -0.63
CA ILE A 221 -0.68 -10.83 -1.64
C ILE A 221 0.05 -12.18 -1.49
N THR A 222 0.09 -12.75 -0.27
CA THR A 222 0.88 -13.97 0.04
C THR A 222 0.19 -15.31 -0.20
N PHE A 223 -1.09 -15.35 -0.60
CA PHE A 223 -1.89 -16.59 -0.64
C PHE A 223 -1.74 -17.48 -1.88
N ASP A 224 -0.70 -17.32 -2.69
CA ASP A 224 -0.39 -18.31 -3.75
C ASP A 224 0.72 -19.26 -3.29
N ASP A 225 0.30 -20.37 -2.67
CA ASP A 225 1.04 -21.64 -2.58
C ASP A 225 0.49 -22.64 -3.63
#